data_AF-A0A537EU29-F1
#
_entry.id   AF-A0A537EU29-F1
#
_cell.length_a   1.000
_cell.length_b   1.000
_cell.length_c   1.000
_cell.angle_alpha   90.00
_cell.angle_beta   90.00
_cell.angle_gamma   90.00
#
_symmetry.space_group_name_H-M   'P 1'
#
loop_
_entity.id
_entity.type
_entity.pdbx_description
1 polymer ?
#
loop_
_entity_poly.entity_id
_entity_poly.type
_entity_poly.pdbx_seq_one_letter_code
_entity_poly.pdbx_strand_id
1 'polypeptide(L)'
;MDTRQNFADSVDLALGVMGTGVKESIYYYLKEHSISRDEIPEKLQEFREALRELLGYGVKVLEKLIIKDLARKSGISLSKVEGKDLVEVAEIVSYRTRKPSSSRRKEKPGMRGA
;
A
#
# COMPACT_ATOMS: atom_id res chain seq x y z
N MET A 1 -8.56 7.72 -8.23
CA MET A 1 -8.49 6.30 -7.82
C MET A 1 -8.41 6.24 -6.32
N ASP A 2 -9.20 5.38 -5.70
CA ASP A 2 -9.25 5.23 -4.24
C ASP A 2 -7.99 4.49 -3.76
N THR A 3 -7.29 5.09 -2.80
CA THR A 3 -6.10 4.51 -2.16
C THR A 3 -6.38 3.17 -1.50
N ARG A 4 -7.57 3.02 -0.90
CA ARG A 4 -7.99 1.78 -0.24
C ARG A 4 -8.09 0.64 -1.24
N GLN A 5 -8.74 0.90 -2.36
CA GLN A 5 -8.88 -0.08 -3.44
C GLN A 5 -7.51 -0.48 -3.98
N ASN A 6 -6.62 0.49 -4.23
CA ASN A 6 -5.26 0.19 -4.70
C ASN A 6 -4.50 -0.74 -3.74
N PHE A 7 -4.68 -0.56 -2.43
CA PHE A 7 -4.04 -1.41 -1.42
C PHE A 7 -4.61 -2.82 -1.44
N ALA A 8 -5.93 -2.96 -1.33
CA ALA A 8 -6.59 -4.26 -1.33
C ALA A 8 -6.29 -5.04 -2.63
N ASP A 9 -6.28 -4.37 -3.78
CA ASP A 9 -5.90 -4.97 -5.06
C ASP A 9 -4.42 -5.40 -5.09
N SER A 10 -3.55 -4.70 -4.37
CA SER A 10 -2.12 -5.07 -4.28
C SER A 10 -1.93 -6.31 -3.42
N VAL A 11 -2.71 -6.47 -2.35
CA VAL A 11 -2.78 -7.69 -1.54
C VAL A 11 -3.30 -8.86 -2.36
N ASP A 12 -4.41 -8.66 -3.07
CA ASP A 12 -4.99 -9.67 -3.96
C ASP A 12 -3.99 -10.19 -4.99
N LEU A 13 -3.26 -9.27 -5.63
CA LEU A 13 -2.27 -9.61 -6.64
C LEU A 13 -1.12 -10.39 -6.02
N ALA A 14 -0.60 -9.93 -4.88
CA ALA A 14 0.54 -10.57 -4.22
C ALA A 14 0.20 -11.99 -3.75
N LEU A 15 -0.99 -12.18 -3.17
CA LEU A 15 -1.49 -13.50 -2.79
C LEU A 15 -1.76 -14.39 -4.01
N GLY A 16 -2.32 -13.82 -5.08
CA GLY A 16 -2.55 -14.55 -6.34
C GLY A 16 -1.27 -15.05 -6.99
N VAL A 17 -0.17 -14.28 -6.91
CA VAL A 17 1.16 -14.70 -7.38
C VAL A 17 1.69 -15.91 -6.61
N MET A 18 1.31 -16.07 -5.33
CA MET A 18 1.66 -17.25 -4.54
C MET A 18 0.79 -18.48 -4.87
N GLY A 19 -0.35 -18.27 -5.54
CA GLY A 19 -1.29 -19.30 -5.96
C GLY A 19 -2.73 -18.98 -5.54
N THR A 20 -3.71 -19.35 -6.38
CA THR A 20 -5.13 -19.07 -6.11
C THR A 20 -5.64 -19.73 -4.83
N GLY A 21 -5.27 -21.00 -4.58
CA GLY A 21 -5.62 -21.68 -3.33
C GLY A 21 -4.94 -21.07 -2.08
N VAL A 22 -3.74 -20.51 -2.24
CA VAL A 22 -3.04 -19.78 -1.15
C VAL A 22 -3.79 -18.49 -0.83
N LYS A 23 -4.21 -17.75 -1.86
CA LYS A 23 -5.04 -16.55 -1.71
C LYS A 23 -6.33 -16.83 -0.94
N GLU A 24 -7.08 -17.85 -1.36
CA GLU A 24 -8.34 -18.24 -0.71
C GLU A 24 -8.12 -18.65 0.74
N SER A 25 -7.10 -19.46 1.02
CA SER A 25 -6.78 -19.93 2.38
C SER A 25 -6.39 -18.78 3.30
N ILE A 26 -5.61 -17.82 2.80
CA ILE A 26 -5.21 -16.64 3.58
C ILE A 26 -6.41 -15.73 3.85
N TYR A 27 -7.28 -15.48 2.87
CA TYR A 27 -8.49 -14.69 3.12
C TYR A 27 -9.45 -15.38 4.08
N TYR A 28 -9.55 -16.71 4.02
CA TYR A 28 -10.31 -17.47 5.00
C TYR A 28 -9.73 -17.30 6.41
N TYR A 29 -8.41 -17.45 6.58
CA TYR A 29 -7.73 -17.21 7.86
C TYR A 29 -7.96 -15.79 8.38
N LEU A 30 -7.77 -14.76 7.55
CA LEU A 30 -7.97 -13.36 7.94
C LEU A 30 -9.41 -13.08 8.38
N LYS A 31 -10.39 -13.74 7.75
CA LYS A 31 -11.79 -13.62 8.13
C LYS A 31 -12.06 -14.15 9.55
N GLU A 32 -11.42 -15.26 9.95
CA GLU A 32 -11.51 -15.78 11.32
C GLU A 32 -10.91 -14.79 12.35
N HIS A 33 -9.99 -13.93 11.91
CA HIS A 33 -9.45 -12.82 12.70
C HIS A 33 -10.26 -11.51 12.57
N SER A 34 -11.46 -11.54 12.00
CA SER A 34 -12.31 -10.36 11.78
C SER A 34 -11.66 -9.26 10.94
N ILE A 35 -10.80 -9.65 9.98
CA ILE A 35 -10.17 -8.75 9.01
C ILE A 35 -10.75 -9.07 7.64
N SER A 36 -11.63 -8.21 7.14
CA SER A 36 -12.09 -8.30 5.75
C SER A 36 -11.09 -7.64 4.80
N ARG A 37 -11.18 -8.02 3.51
CA ARG A 37 -10.31 -7.51 2.43
C ARG A 37 -10.19 -5.98 2.42
N ASP A 38 -11.32 -5.29 2.56
CA ASP A 38 -11.38 -3.83 2.42
C ASP A 38 -10.97 -3.10 3.71
N GLU A 39 -10.91 -3.80 4.85
CA GLU A 39 -10.42 -3.29 6.13
C GLU A 39 -8.91 -3.46 6.31
N ILE A 40 -8.23 -4.21 5.43
CA ILE A 40 -6.77 -4.42 5.51
C ILE A 40 -5.99 -3.09 5.63
N PRO A 41 -6.31 -2.02 4.88
CA PRO A 41 -5.61 -0.75 5.03
C PRO A 41 -5.74 -0.13 6.43
N GLU A 42 -6.89 -0.29 7.09
CA GLU A 42 -7.17 0.22 8.44
C GLU A 42 -6.59 -0.68 9.53
N LYS A 43 -6.65 -2.00 9.32
CA LYS A 43 -6.19 -3.04 10.24
C LYS A 43 -4.81 -3.58 9.85
N LEU A 44 -3.95 -2.71 9.31
CA LEU A 44 -2.70 -3.14 8.69
C LEU A 44 -1.77 -3.86 9.67
N GLN A 45 -1.76 -3.44 10.93
CA GLN A 45 -0.94 -4.08 11.96
C GLN A 45 -1.46 -5.49 12.29
N GLU A 46 -2.77 -5.63 12.52
CA GLU A 46 -3.43 -6.92 12.77
C GLU A 46 -3.25 -7.88 11.58
N PHE A 47 -3.36 -7.36 10.36
CA PHE A 47 -3.09 -8.11 9.13
C PHE A 47 -1.65 -8.64 9.07
N ARG A 48 -0.65 -7.80 9.40
CA ARG A 48 0.77 -8.22 9.42
C ARG A 48 1.04 -9.28 10.48
N GLU A 49 0.41 -9.14 11.64
CA GLU A 49 0.54 -10.09 12.75
C GLU A 49 -0.09 -11.44 12.38
N ALA A 50 -1.33 -11.44 11.87
CA ALA A 50 -2.01 -12.63 11.38
C ALA A 50 -1.20 -13.37 10.29
N LEU A 51 -0.66 -12.63 9.32
CA LEU A 51 0.20 -13.23 8.29
C LEU A 51 1.53 -13.75 8.83
N ARG A 52 2.09 -13.12 9.86
CA ARG A 52 3.32 -13.58 10.51
C ARG A 52 3.07 -14.86 11.31
N GLU A 53 1.93 -14.98 11.97
CA GLU A 53 1.53 -16.22 12.64
C GLU A 53 1.37 -17.37 11.63
N LEU A 54 0.74 -17.09 10.49
CA LEU A 54 0.47 -18.09 9.46
C LEU A 54 1.71 -18.47 8.62
N LEU A 55 2.50 -17.48 8.19
CA LEU A 55 3.59 -17.66 7.21
C LEU A 55 5.00 -17.57 7.83
N GLY A 56 5.10 -17.22 9.11
CA GLY A 56 6.38 -16.94 9.76
C GLY A 56 7.19 -15.88 8.99
N TYR A 57 8.45 -16.18 8.72
CA TYR A 57 9.34 -15.30 7.94
C TYR A 57 8.91 -15.12 6.48
N GLY A 58 8.06 -16.00 5.94
CA GLY A 58 7.53 -15.94 4.57
C GLY A 58 6.71 -14.68 4.31
N VAL A 59 6.15 -14.05 5.35
CA VAL A 59 5.41 -12.79 5.25
C VAL A 59 6.23 -11.68 4.58
N LYS A 60 7.56 -11.67 4.74
CA LYS A 60 8.43 -10.65 4.12
C LYS A 60 8.41 -10.70 2.59
N VAL A 61 8.19 -11.88 2.00
CA VAL A 61 8.07 -12.02 0.54
C VAL A 61 6.76 -11.40 0.08
N LEU A 62 5.67 -11.69 0.79
CA LEU A 62 4.35 -11.13 0.53
C LEU A 62 4.36 -9.59 0.69
N GLU A 63 4.94 -9.07 1.76
CA GLU A 63 5.10 -7.61 1.98
C GLU A 63 5.85 -6.94 0.83
N LYS A 64 6.96 -7.52 0.36
CA LYS A 64 7.72 -6.98 -0.78
C LYS A 64 6.90 -6.92 -2.07
N LEU A 65 6.09 -7.94 -2.34
CA LEU A 65 5.21 -7.97 -3.51
C LEU A 65 4.15 -6.87 -3.41
N ILE A 66 3.52 -6.72 -2.24
CA ILE A 66 2.52 -5.67 -1.98
C ILE A 66 3.15 -4.29 -2.15
N ILE A 67 4.30 -4.03 -1.52
CA ILE A 67 5.00 -2.74 -1.59
C ILE A 67 5.32 -2.37 -3.04
N LYS A 68 5.85 -3.31 -3.83
CA LYS A 68 6.21 -3.08 -5.23
C LYS A 68 4.98 -2.73 -6.08
N ASP A 69 3.88 -3.44 -5.88
CA ASP A 69 2.63 -3.21 -6.60
C ASP A 69 1.98 -1.88 -6.22
N LEU A 70 1.91 -1.61 -4.91
CA LEU A 70 1.31 -0.41 -4.34
C LEU A 70 2.09 0.85 -4.72
N ALA A 71 3.42 0.79 -4.72
CA ALA A 71 4.27 1.88 -5.18
C ALA A 71 4.02 2.19 -6.67
N ARG A 72 3.90 1.14 -7.50
CA ARG A 72 3.57 1.27 -8.94
C ARG A 72 2.21 1.93 -9.14
N LYS A 73 1.16 1.43 -8.47
CA LYS A 73 -0.22 1.99 -8.56
C LYS A 73 -0.31 3.42 -8.05
N SER A 74 0.52 3.78 -7.06
CA SER A 74 0.53 5.12 -6.44
C SER A 74 1.50 6.11 -7.10
N GLY A 75 2.21 5.70 -8.16
CA GLY A 75 3.20 6.54 -8.84
C GLY A 75 4.35 6.97 -7.91
N ILE A 76 4.77 6.09 -7.00
CA ILE A 76 5.88 6.28 -6.07
C ILE A 76 7.12 5.60 -6.65
N SER A 77 8.23 6.33 -6.71
CA SER A 77 9.52 5.77 -7.15
C SER A 77 9.98 4.68 -6.17
N LEU A 78 10.57 3.59 -6.70
CA LEU A 78 11.08 2.49 -5.89
C LEU A 78 12.13 2.95 -4.86
N SER A 79 12.93 3.95 -5.20
CA SER A 79 13.88 4.58 -4.27
C SER A 79 13.23 5.15 -2.99
N LYS A 80 11.95 5.53 -3.04
CA LYS A 80 11.22 6.05 -1.87
C LYS A 80 10.66 4.96 -0.97
N VAL A 81 10.59 3.72 -1.45
CA VAL A 81 10.08 2.56 -0.71
C VAL A 81 11.19 1.54 -0.42
N GLU A 82 12.41 1.82 -0.85
CA GLU A 82 13.57 0.97 -0.59
C GLU A 82 13.89 0.93 0.90
N GLY A 83 14.10 -0.28 1.43
CA GLY A 83 14.34 -0.52 2.86
C GLY A 83 13.13 -0.31 3.77
N LYS A 84 11.99 0.15 3.24
CA LYS A 84 10.78 0.40 4.01
C LYS A 84 9.93 -0.83 4.17
N ASP A 85 9.22 -0.91 5.29
CA ASP A 85 8.22 -1.93 5.51
C ASP A 85 6.84 -1.53 4.96
N LEU A 86 5.88 -2.45 5.04
CA LEU A 86 4.56 -2.25 4.45
C LEU A 86 3.77 -1.11 5.13
N VAL A 87 3.96 -0.89 6.44
CA VAL A 87 3.30 0.18 7.19
C VAL A 87 3.83 1.53 6.75
N GLU A 88 5.15 1.69 6.67
CA GLU A 88 5.78 2.93 6.20
C GLU A 88 5.34 3.29 4.77
N VAL A 89 5.21 2.29 3.90
CA VAL A 89 4.77 2.51 2.52
C VAL A 89 3.29 2.89 2.47
N ALA A 90 2.43 2.26 3.27
CA ALA A 90 1.02 2.61 3.39
C ALA A 90 0.83 4.06 3.84
N GLU A 91 1.63 4.50 4.81
CA GLU A 91 1.63 5.88 5.28
C GLU A 91 2.00 6.85 4.16
N ILE A 92 3.11 6.62 3.44
CA ILE A 92 3.54 7.47 2.30
C ILE A 92 2.43 7.61 1.26
N VAL A 93 1.76 6.49 0.95
CA VAL A 93 0.66 6.42 0.00
C VAL A 93 -0.54 7.24 0.50
N SER A 94 -0.89 7.16 1.79
CA SER A 94 -1.97 7.93 2.42
C SER A 94 -1.69 9.44 2.47
N TYR A 95 -0.44 9.86 2.72
CA TYR A 95 -0.07 11.28 2.75
C TYR A 95 -0.15 11.94 1.38
N ARG A 96 0.08 11.18 0.31
CA ARG A 96 0.03 11.71 -1.06
C ARG A 96 -1.37 12.07 -1.52
N THR A 97 -2.40 11.37 -1.04
CA THR A 97 -3.79 11.69 -1.38
C THR A 97 -4.37 12.84 -0.56
N ARG A 98 -3.75 13.17 0.59
CA ARG A 98 -4.13 14.32 1.42
C ARG A 98 -3.58 15.67 0.93
N LYS A 99 -2.56 15.70 0.07
CA LYS A 99 -2.10 16.97 -0.54
C LYS A 99 -2.87 17.26 -1.83
N PRO A 100 -3.76 18.27 -1.87
CA PRO A 100 -4.19 18.84 -3.14
C PRO A 100 -2.98 19.51 -3.80
N SER A 101 -2.87 19.31 -5.10
CA SER A 101 -1.82 19.80 -6.00
C SER A 101 -1.65 21.33 -5.94
N SER A 102 -0.96 21.86 -4.94
CA SER A 102 -0.48 23.25 -4.92
C SER A 102 0.91 23.32 -5.52
N SER A 103 0.95 23.35 -6.85
CA SER A 103 2.08 23.88 -7.63
C SER A 103 1.55 24.51 -8.92
N ARG A 104 0.64 25.49 -8.76
CA ARG A 104 0.41 26.49 -9.81
C ARG A 104 1.64 27.40 -9.80
N ARG A 105 2.29 27.48 -10.97
CA ARG A 105 3.51 28.24 -11.28
C ARG A 105 3.58 29.57 -10.53
N LYS A 106 4.72 29.85 -9.90
CA LYS A 106 5.13 31.23 -9.61
C LYS A 106 5.47 31.91 -10.93
N GLU A 107 4.48 32.46 -11.63
CA GLU A 107 4.75 33.57 -12.55
C GLU A 107 5.03 34.80 -11.69
N LYS A 108 6.28 35.25 -11.70
CA LYS A 108 6.69 36.52 -11.11
C LYS A 108 6.01 37.65 -11.93
N PRO A 109 5.24 38.57 -11.34
CA PRO A 109 4.95 39.83 -12.00
C PRO A 109 6.23 40.66 -11.94
N GLY A 110 6.93 40.74 -13.07
CA GLY A 110 8.02 41.68 -13.26
C GLY A 110 7.45 43.10 -13.21
N MET A 111 7.91 43.88 -12.22
CA MET A 111 7.73 45.32 -12.14
C MET A 111 8.19 45.99 -13.44
N ARG A 112 7.34 46.85 -14.02
CA ARG A 112 7.79 48.11 -14.61
C ARG A 112 6.85 49.20 -14.14
N GLY A 113 7.35 49.97 -13.18
CA GLY A 113 6.87 51.32 -12.92
C GLY A 113 7.56 52.31 -13.85
N ALA A 114 6.98 53.52 -13.84
CA ALA A 114 7.42 54.77 -14.44
C ALA A 114 7.32 54.85 -15.97
#